data_AF-A0A2K8T6H9-F1
#
_entry.id   AF-A0A2K8T6H9-F1
#
_cell.length_a   1.000
_cell.length_b   1.000
_cell.length_c   1.000
_cell.angle_alpha   90.00
_cell.angle_beta   90.00
_cell.angle_gamma   90.00
#
_symmetry.space_group_name_H-M   'P 1'
#
loop_
_entity.id
_entity.type
_entity.pdbx_description
1 polymer ?
#
loop_
_entity_poly.entity_id
_entity_poly.type
_entity_poly.pdbx_seq_one_letter_code
_entity_poly.pdbx_strand_id
1 'polypeptide(L)' 'MDFLQKCWSDDPALQIVIKKLLAKFPQWGIACVDGVLVDWER' A
#
# COMPACT_ATOMS: atom_id res chain seq x y z
N MET A 1 3.05 -8.60 2.88
CA MET A 1 3.37 -7.17 3.00
C MET A 1 4.77 -6.82 2.50
N ASP A 2 5.78 -7.67 2.72
CA ASP A 2 7.21 -7.35 2.49
C ASP A 2 7.53 -6.84 1.07
N PHE A 3 6.94 -7.44 0.04
CA PHE A 3 7.12 -6.97 -1.34
C PHE A 3 6.51 -5.59 -1.57
N LEU A 4 5.28 -5.37 -1.07
CA LEU A 4 4.56 -4.12 -1.26
C LEU A 4 5.25 -2.97 -0.49
N GLN A 5 5.75 -3.24 0.71
CA GLN A 5 6.56 -2.29 1.49
C GLN A 5 7.88 -1.95 0.79
N LYS A 6 8.55 -2.94 0.18
CA LYS A 6 9.75 -2.70 -0.62
C LYS A 6 9.44 -1.79 -1.80
N CYS A 7 8.39 -2.06 -2.58
CA CYS A 7 7.96 -1.20 -3.69
C CYS A 7 7.53 0.20 -3.23
N TRP A 8 6.88 0.29 -2.07
CA TRP A 8 6.45 1.57 -1.48
C TRP A 8 7.63 2.48 -1.11
N SER A 9 8.76 1.88 -0.71
CA SER A 9 9.95 2.60 -0.27
C SER A 9 10.94 2.91 -1.41
N ASP A 10 10.78 2.28 -2.57
CA ASP A 10 11.74 2.35 -3.69
C ASP A 10 11.59 3.65 -4.51
N ASP A 11 10.36 3.99 -4.90
CA ASP A 11 10.11 5.14 -5.78
C ASP A 11 8.77 5.85 -5.45
N PRO A 12 8.74 7.20 -5.43
CA PRO A 12 7.52 7.96 -5.17
C PRO A 12 6.36 7.71 -6.14
N ALA A 13 6.63 7.39 -7.42
CA ALA A 13 5.59 7.05 -8.38
C ALA A 13 4.95 5.70 -8.08
N LEU A 14 5.71 4.74 -7.56
CA LEU A 14 5.15 3.46 -7.09
C LEU A 14 4.16 3.67 -5.94
N GLN A 15 4.40 4.61 -5.03
CA GLN A 15 3.43 4.93 -3.98
C GLN A 15 2.07 5.37 -4.56
N ILE A 16 2.07 6.15 -5.64
CA ILE A 16 0.83 6.59 -6.31
C ILE A 16 0.10 5.39 -6.92
N VAL A 17 0.83 4.50 -7.59
CA VAL A 17 0.25 3.29 -8.20
C VAL A 17 -0.32 2.37 -7.12
N ILE A 18 0.42 2.15 -6.03
CA ILE A 18 -0.01 1.33 -4.91
C ILE A 18 -1.25 1.93 -4.24
N LYS A 19 -1.29 3.25 -3.99
CA LYS A 19 -2.50 3.92 -3.46
C LYS A 19 -3.72 3.69 -4.35
N LYS A 20 -3.58 3.82 -5.68
CA LYS A 20 -4.66 3.55 -6.64
C LYS A 20 -5.07 2.07 -6.63
N LEU A 21 -4.11 1.16 -6.49
CA LEU A 21 -4.35 -0.28 -6.44
C LEU A 21 -5.15 -0.66 -5.19
N LEU A 22 -4.75 -0.17 -4.02
CA LEU A 22 -5.46 -0.39 -2.75
C LEU A 22 -6.87 0.18 -2.77
N ALA A 23 -7.06 1.37 -3.36
CA ALA A 23 -8.40 1.95 -3.55
C ALA A 23 -9.29 1.11 -4.49
N LYS A 24 -8.68 0.44 -5.48
CA LYS A 24 -9.40 -0.44 -6.44
C LYS A 24 -9.70 -1.82 -5.85
N PHE A 25 -8.87 -2.31 -4.93
CA PHE A 25 -8.96 -3.65 -4.36
C PHE A 25 -9.02 -3.59 -2.82
N PRO A 26 -10.12 -3.07 -2.23
CA PRO A 26 -10.24 -2.93 -0.78
C PRO A 26 -10.21 -4.28 -0.04
N GLN A 27 -10.53 -5.39 -0.72
CA GLN A 27 -10.49 -6.74 -0.16
C GLN A 27 -9.08 -7.25 0.16
N TRP A 28 -8.03 -6.50 -0.17
CA TRP A 28 -6.68 -6.84 0.25
C TRP A 28 -6.46 -6.57 1.73
N GLY A 29 -7.34 -5.79 2.37
CA GLY A 29 -7.24 -5.51 3.80
C GLY A 29 -6.02 -4.66 4.16
N ILE A 30 -5.47 -3.89 3.21
CA ILE A 30 -4.27 -3.07 3.38
C ILE A 30 -4.63 -1.59 3.26
N ALA A 31 -4.18 -0.79 4.22
CA ALA A 31 -4.35 0.65 4.22
C ALA A 31 -3.00 1.39 4.23
N CYS A 32 -3.00 2.64 3.76
CA CYS A 32 -1.88 3.56 3.93
C CYS A 32 -2.24 4.56 5.03
N VAL A 33 -1.54 4.50 6.17
CA VAL A 33 -1.72 5.40 7.31
C VAL A 33 -0.41 6.13 7.57
N ASP A 34 -0.44 7.47 7.60
CA ASP A 34 0.74 8.32 7.81
C ASP A 34 1.95 8.00 6.91
N GLY A 35 1.67 7.60 5.66
CA GLY A 35 2.70 7.26 4.68
C GLY A 35 3.31 5.86 4.84
N VAL A 36 2.71 4.99 5.66
CA VAL A 36 3.12 3.60 5.87
C VAL A 36 2.00 2.64 5.49
N LEU A 37 2.36 1.51 4.89
CA LEU A 37 1.41 0.42 4.60
C LEU A 37 1.19 -0.45 5.85
N VAL A 38 -0.07 -0.60 6.23
CA VAL A 38 -0.52 -1.38 7.40
C VAL A 38 -1.61 -2.37 7.00
N ASP A 39 -1.61 -3.56 7.60
CA ASP A 39 -2.73 -4.48 7.51
C ASP A 39 -3.88 -3.94 8.38
N TRP A 40 -5.00 -3.63 7.74
CA TRP A 40 -6.21 -3.11 8.36
C TRP A 40 -7.18 -4.23 8.78
N GLU A 41 -7.15 -5.38 8.09
CA GLU A 41 -7.90 -6.57 8.51
C GLU A 41 -7.23 -7.23 9.72
N ARG A 42 -7.74 -6.92 10.91
CA ARG A 42 -7.57 -7.72 12.13
C ARG A 42 -8.89 -7.89 12.84
#